data_AF-A0A2E1IZZ0-F1
#
_entry.id   AF-A0A2E1IZZ0-F1
#
_cell.length_a   1.000
_cell.length_b   1.000
_cell.length_c   1.000
_cell.angle_alpha   90.00
_cell.angle_beta   90.00
_cell.angle_gamma   90.00
#
_symmetry.space_group_name_H-M   'P 1'
#
loop_
_entity.id
_entity.type
_entity.pdbx_description
1 polymer ?
#
loop_
_entity_poly.entity_id
_entity_poly.type
_entity_poly.pdbx_seq_one_letter_code
_entity_poly.pdbx_strand_id
1 'polypeptide(L)' 'AGSNGLFMEVHDNPKKAKSDAATQWPIEKLKDLLQKIVKINKAIN' A
#
# COMPACT_ATOMS: atom_id res chain seq x y z
N ALA A 1 -0.89 15.14 -9.37
CA ALA A 1 -0.70 15.56 -7.97
C ALA A 1 0.48 14.77 -7.37
N GLY A 2 1.16 15.31 -6.35
CA GLY A 2 2.26 14.66 -5.62
C GLY A 2 2.04 14.75 -4.10
N SER A 3 2.74 13.94 -3.30
CA SER A 3 2.60 13.90 -1.84
C SER A 3 3.94 13.56 -1.18
N ASN A 4 4.17 14.10 0.03
CA ASN A 4 5.42 13.85 0.78
C ASN A 4 5.44 12.48 1.50
N GLY A 5 4.30 11.80 1.58
CA GLY A 5 4.17 10.52 2.26
C GLY A 5 2.87 9.82 1.91
N LEU A 6 2.80 8.54 2.28
CA LEU A 6 1.64 7.66 2.10
C LEU A 6 1.46 6.83 3.38
N PHE A 7 0.22 6.76 3.87
CA PHE A 7 -0.19 5.84 4.93
C PHE A 7 -1.09 4.75 4.34
N MET A 8 -0.86 3.50 4.72
CA MET A 8 -1.66 2.35 4.29
C MET A 8 -1.76 1.33 5.40
N GLU A 9 -2.96 0.78 5.61
CA GLU A 9 -3.17 -0.38 6.46
C GLU A 9 -2.99 -1.68 5.66
N VAL A 10 -2.36 -2.67 6.27
CA VAL A 10 -1.96 -3.92 5.60
C VAL A 10 -2.22 -5.10 6.51
N HIS A 11 -2.73 -6.20 5.95
CA HIS A 11 -2.99 -7.43 6.69
C HIS A 11 -2.60 -8.66 5.84
N ASP A 12 -2.13 -9.72 6.50
CA ASP A 12 -1.83 -11.02 5.87
C ASP A 12 -3.09 -11.77 5.38
N ASN A 13 -4.24 -11.52 6.02
CA ASN A 13 -5.54 -12.01 5.61
C ASN A 13 -6.62 -10.94 5.87
N PRO A 14 -6.83 -9.99 4.93
CA PRO A 14 -7.82 -8.93 5.09
C PRO A 14 -9.22 -9.43 5.43
N LYS A 15 -9.63 -10.60 4.90
CA LYS A 15 -10.95 -11.20 5.20
C LYS A 15 -11.13 -11.61 6.66
N LYS A 16 -10.04 -11.81 7.41
CA LYS A 16 -10.05 -12.15 8.84
C LYS A 16 -9.71 -10.94 9.73
N ALA A 17 -9.53 -9.75 9.15
CA ALA A 17 -9.25 -8.57 9.95
C ALA A 17 -10.41 -8.26 10.89
N LYS A 18 -10.08 -7.92 12.13
CA LYS A 18 -11.07 -7.59 13.17
C LYS A 18 -11.69 -6.20 12.99
N SER A 19 -11.04 -5.36 12.18
CA SER A 19 -11.48 -4.03 11.77
C SER A 19 -11.07 -3.83 10.32
N ASP A 20 -11.81 -3.00 9.58
CA ASP A 20 -11.39 -2.47 8.28
C ASP A 20 -11.02 -3.53 7.23
N ALA A 21 -11.58 -4.74 7.36
CA ALA A 21 -11.33 -5.88 6.47
C ALA A 21 -11.52 -5.58 4.98
N ALA A 22 -12.40 -4.64 4.64
CA ALA A 22 -12.68 -4.23 3.28
C ALA A 22 -11.65 -3.24 2.69
N THR A 23 -10.88 -2.55 3.53
CA THR A 23 -9.96 -1.47 3.12
C THR A 23 -8.48 -1.82 3.33
N GLN A 24 -8.17 -2.81 4.17
CA GLN A 24 -6.80 -3.26 4.39
C GLN A 24 -6.19 -3.95 3.16
N TRP A 25 -4.96 -3.55 2.83
CA TRP A 25 -4.25 -4.09 1.68
C TRP A 25 -3.65 -5.48 1.99
N PRO A 26 -3.69 -6.44 1.06
CA PRO A 26 -3.04 -7.74 1.26
C PRO A 26 -1.51 -7.63 1.32
N ILE A 27 -0.88 -8.18 2.36
CA ILE A 27 0.57 -8.03 2.61
C ILE A 27 1.44 -8.59 1.48
N GLU A 28 0.99 -9.67 0.84
CA GLU A 28 1.70 -10.33 -0.25
C GLU A 28 1.82 -9.43 -1.49
N LYS A 29 0.94 -8.43 -1.62
CA LYS A 29 0.94 -7.45 -2.71
C LYS A 29 1.66 -6.15 -2.36
N LEU A 30 2.06 -5.95 -1.09
CA LEU A 30 2.58 -4.67 -0.61
C LEU A 30 3.91 -4.32 -1.30
N LYS A 31 4.83 -5.27 -1.41
CA LYS A 31 6.17 -5.04 -1.98
C LYS A 31 6.09 -4.51 -3.41
N ASP A 32 5.29 -5.15 -4.26
CA ASP A 32 5.13 -4.77 -5.66
C ASP A 32 4.52 -3.38 -5.82
N LEU A 33 3.55 -3.04 -4.95
CA LEU A 33 2.95 -1.70 -4.93
C LEU A 33 3.98 -0.63 -4.54
N LEU A 34 4.73 -0.84 -3.46
CA LEU A 34 5.75 0.12 -3.01
C LEU A 34 6.85 0.31 -4.05
N GLN A 35 7.28 -0.76 -4.72
CA GLN A 35 8.24 -0.65 -5.83
C GLN A 35 7.72 0.22 -6.98
N LYS A 36 6.44 0.09 -7.34
CA LYS A 36 5.81 0.94 -8.36
C LYS A 36 5.75 2.40 -7.91
N ILE A 37 5.32 2.66 -6.68
CA ILE A 37 5.24 4.02 -6.12
C ILE A 37 6.61 4.68 -6.11
N VAL A 38 7.65 4.00 -5.63
CA VAL A 38 9.03 4.52 -5.61
C VAL A 38 9.52 4.79 -7.04
N LYS A 39 9.25 3.91 -8.01
CA LYS A 39 9.63 4.13 -9.41
C LYS A 39 8.96 5.38 -9.98
N ILE A 40 7.67 5.57 -9.73
CA ILE A 40 6.94 6.77 -10.18
C ILE A 40 7.53 8.01 -9.53
N ASN A 41 7.72 7.98 -8.20
CA ASN A 41 8.29 9.12 -7.47
C ASN A 41 9.69 9.49 -7.99
N LYS A 42 10.54 8.52 -8.32
CA LYS A 42 11.86 8.77 -8.91
C LYS A 42 11.83 9.25 -10.37
N ALA A 43 10.75 8.99 -11.10
CA ALA A 43 10.64 9.41 -12.50
C ALA A 43 10.17 10.86 -12.65
N ILE A 44 9.55 11.42 -11.60
CA ILE A 44 8.97 12.77 -11.62
C ILE A 44 9.70 13.76 -10.70
N ASN A 45 10.65 13.29 -9.88
CA ASN A 45 11.58 14.12 -9.10
C ASN A 45 12.97 14.02 -9.72
#